data_AF-A0A4P8HWN1-F1
#
_entry.id   AF-A0A4P8HWN1-F1
#
_cell.length_a   1.000
_cell.length_b   1.000
_cell.length_c   1.000
_cell.angle_alpha   90.00
_cell.angle_beta   90.00
_cell.angle_gamma   90.00
#
_symmetry.space_group_name_H-M   'P 1'
#
loop_
_entity.id
_entity.type
_entity.pdbx_description
1 polymer ?
#
loop_
_entity_poly.entity_id
_entity_poly.type
_entity_poly.pdbx_seq_one_letter_code
_entity_poly.pdbx_strand_id
1 'polypeptide(L)'
;MMREAGAMRWELSIVCATDRPGTFGAPAGNDVDRAAGIVRELAADGYRHAGEVSLWHALHPGDDAMFVGAYPGGVLVCHADLAGALIHGNAWSRVNGSLRGGFRETLLALYPAGEVMAMALHCVAQLWGFSTYRESRRIRTVAGSGEDGLFADHGAPLAEEIPVLAHVTPALLERPAAGEALVLAASARMFGDSIDRLAGTGPTLSHFRRHSAA
;
A
#
# COMPACT_ATOMS: atom_id res chain seq x y z
N MET A 1 -24.07 -20.88 -5.01
CA MET A 1 -24.68 -19.89 -4.10
C MET A 1 -23.82 -18.64 -4.17
N MET A 2 -24.18 -17.67 -5.01
CA MET A 2 -23.47 -16.39 -5.11
C MET A 2 -23.70 -15.62 -3.82
N ARG A 3 -22.64 -15.31 -3.07
CA ARG A 3 -22.71 -14.26 -2.05
C ARG A 3 -23.10 -12.96 -2.78
N GLU A 4 -24.11 -12.26 -2.28
CA GLU A 4 -24.30 -10.84 -2.61
C GLU A 4 -22.95 -10.12 -2.44
N ALA A 5 -22.65 -9.17 -3.33
CA ALA A 5 -21.49 -8.31 -3.18
C ALA A 5 -21.68 -7.51 -1.88
N GLY A 6 -21.12 -8.04 -0.78
CA GLY A 6 -21.13 -7.38 0.50
C GLY A 6 -20.29 -6.11 0.43
N ALA A 7 -20.62 -5.12 1.27
CA ALA A 7 -19.79 -3.94 1.43
C ALA A 7 -18.34 -4.33 1.74
N MET A 8 -17.39 -3.60 1.14
CA MET A 8 -15.96 -3.71 1.43
C MET A 8 -15.72 -3.62 2.95
N ARG A 9 -14.99 -4.57 3.49
CA ARG A 9 -14.80 -4.72 4.96
C ARG A 9 -13.48 -4.15 5.45
N TRP A 10 -12.66 -3.69 4.52
CA TRP A 10 -11.27 -3.34 4.76
C TRP A 10 -10.98 -1.91 4.41
N GLU A 11 -10.03 -1.37 5.16
CA GLU A 11 -9.39 -0.12 4.85
C GLU A 11 -7.88 -0.30 5.01
N LEU A 12 -7.14 0.00 3.95
CA LEU A 12 -5.69 0.00 3.98
C LEU A 12 -5.12 1.02 3.01
N SER A 13 -4.00 1.64 3.37
CA SER A 13 -3.15 2.41 2.47
C SER A 13 -1.69 2.13 2.82
N ILE A 14 -1.03 1.33 1.99
CA ILE A 14 0.34 0.87 2.24
C ILE A 14 1.17 0.80 0.97
N VAL A 15 2.45 1.12 1.11
CA VAL A 15 3.49 0.86 0.13
C VAL A 15 4.52 -0.07 0.75
N CYS A 16 4.80 -1.15 0.05
CA CYS A 16 5.85 -2.11 0.36
C CYS A 16 6.98 -1.90 -0.65
N ALA A 17 8.22 -1.78 -0.18
CA ALA A 17 9.41 -1.79 -1.02
C ALA A 17 10.36 -2.88 -0.49
N THR A 18 10.79 -3.82 -1.32
CA THR A 18 11.59 -4.97 -0.90
C THR A 18 12.70 -5.28 -1.89
N ASP A 19 13.83 -5.77 -1.40
CA ASP A 19 14.90 -6.31 -2.24
C ASP A 19 14.47 -7.61 -2.95
N ARG A 20 13.63 -8.41 -2.29
CA ARG A 20 13.14 -9.71 -2.74
C ARG A 20 11.70 -9.93 -2.24
N PRO A 21 10.71 -10.06 -3.16
CA PRO A 21 9.33 -10.35 -2.79
C PRO A 21 9.16 -11.58 -1.88
N GLY A 22 8.12 -11.57 -1.06
CA GLY A 22 7.77 -12.64 -0.12
C GLY A 22 8.49 -12.59 1.22
N THR A 23 9.41 -11.64 1.42
CA THR A 23 10.09 -11.44 2.71
C THR A 23 10.56 -9.99 2.87
N PHE A 24 10.57 -9.51 4.11
CA PHE A 24 11.22 -8.24 4.51
C PHE A 24 12.59 -8.50 5.17
N GLY A 25 13.12 -9.71 5.03
CA GLY A 25 14.33 -10.20 5.69
C GLY A 25 14.04 -11.06 6.92
N ALA A 26 15.10 -11.49 7.61
CA ALA A 26 14.98 -12.17 8.89
C ALA A 26 14.28 -11.25 9.91
N PRO A 27 13.56 -11.81 10.91
CA PRO A 27 12.95 -11.01 11.96
C PRO A 27 14.01 -10.13 12.63
N ALA A 28 13.96 -8.85 12.29
CA ALA A 28 14.75 -7.79 12.88
C ALA A 28 13.76 -6.78 13.43
N GLY A 29 14.11 -6.16 14.56
CA GLY A 29 13.37 -5.00 15.03
C GLY A 29 13.33 -3.93 13.96
N ASN A 30 12.29 -3.10 13.99
CA ASN A 30 12.18 -1.92 13.17
C ASN A 30 13.37 -0.97 13.42
N ASP A 31 14.05 -0.55 12.36
CA ASP A 31 15.12 0.46 12.41
C ASP A 31 14.50 1.87 12.45
N VAL A 32 14.34 2.41 13.65
CA VAL A 32 13.70 3.71 13.90
C VAL A 32 14.45 4.86 13.24
N ASP A 33 15.79 4.83 13.20
CA ASP A 33 16.59 5.90 12.62
C ASP A 33 16.47 5.92 11.09
N ARG A 34 16.49 4.73 10.48
CA ARG A 34 16.22 4.58 9.04
C ARG A 34 14.80 4.97 8.69
N ALA A 35 13.82 4.56 9.49
CA ALA A 35 12.42 4.96 9.32
C ALA A 35 12.27 6.49 9.34
N ALA A 36 12.92 7.18 10.29
CA ALA A 36 12.94 8.63 10.35
C ALA A 36 13.64 9.27 9.14
N GLY A 37 14.69 8.66 8.60
CA GLY A 37 15.33 9.06 7.34
C GLY A 37 14.35 9.03 6.16
N ILE A 38 13.63 7.92 6.00
CA ILE A 38 12.63 7.74 4.95
C ILE A 38 11.51 8.79 5.07
N VAL A 39 11.00 9.05 6.28
CA VAL A 39 9.98 10.10 6.48
C VAL A 39 10.48 11.47 5.99
N ARG A 40 11.73 11.85 6.28
CA ARG A 40 12.29 13.13 5.81
C ARG A 40 12.37 13.24 4.29
N GLU A 41 12.61 12.12 3.60
CA GLU A 41 12.68 12.07 2.14
C GLU A 41 11.29 12.08 1.48
N LEU A 42 10.29 11.48 2.12
CA LEU A 42 8.93 11.35 1.56
C LEU A 42 8.02 12.53 1.91
N ALA A 43 8.01 12.95 3.17
CA ALA A 43 7.07 13.92 3.69
C ALA A 43 7.59 15.36 3.56
N ALA A 44 6.67 16.29 3.29
CA ALA A 44 6.95 17.70 3.54
C ALA A 44 7.19 17.90 5.06
N ASP A 45 8.10 18.81 5.43
CA ASP A 45 8.56 18.98 6.81
C ASP A 45 7.39 19.08 7.82
N GLY A 46 7.54 18.49 9.01
CA GLY A 46 6.54 18.60 10.08
C GLY A 46 6.23 17.32 10.84
N TYR A 47 6.73 16.16 10.41
CA TYR A 47 6.50 14.89 11.12
C TYR A 47 7.47 14.70 12.29
N ARG A 48 6.94 14.24 13.43
CA ARG A 48 7.71 13.86 14.63
C ARG A 48 7.39 12.43 15.03
N HIS A 49 8.41 11.70 15.46
CA HIS A 49 8.23 10.35 15.99
C HIS A 49 7.35 10.38 17.25
N ALA A 50 6.33 9.53 17.27
CA ALA A 50 5.28 9.46 18.29
C ALA A 50 5.19 8.07 18.96
N GLY A 51 6.10 7.15 18.62
CA GLY A 51 6.16 5.80 19.18
C GLY A 51 6.13 4.74 18.09
N GLU A 52 5.80 3.51 18.48
CA GLU A 52 5.73 2.36 17.59
C GLU A 52 4.34 1.71 17.65
N VAL A 53 3.90 1.13 16.54
CA VAL A 53 2.60 0.46 16.41
C VAL A 53 2.74 -0.83 15.61
N SER A 54 1.83 -1.79 15.77
CA SER A 54 1.79 -2.97 14.90
C SER A 54 1.34 -2.61 13.48
N LEU A 55 1.76 -3.39 12.48
CA LEU A 55 1.28 -3.28 11.09
C LEU A 55 -0.25 -3.11 11.01
N TRP A 56 -0.99 -3.94 11.75
CA TRP A 56 -2.45 -3.87 11.79
C TRP A 56 -3.03 -2.47 12.07
N HIS A 57 -2.43 -1.73 13.02
CA HIS A 57 -2.87 -0.37 13.36
C HIS A 57 -2.38 0.67 12.34
N ALA A 58 -1.25 0.40 11.67
CA ALA A 58 -0.67 1.29 10.67
C ALA A 58 -1.42 1.29 9.34
N LEU A 59 -2.14 0.21 8.99
CA LEU A 59 -2.79 0.05 7.69
C LEU A 59 -3.81 1.13 7.37
N HIS A 60 -4.46 1.71 8.39
CA HIS A 60 -5.43 2.77 8.24
C HIS A 60 -4.89 4.09 8.81
N PRO A 61 -3.98 4.77 8.08
CA PRO A 61 -3.40 6.02 8.53
C PRO A 61 -4.42 7.17 8.42
N GLY A 62 -4.54 7.95 9.50
CA GLY A 62 -5.19 9.25 9.43
C GLY A 62 -4.37 10.26 8.64
N ASP A 63 -4.98 11.40 8.29
CA ASP A 63 -4.35 12.43 7.46
C ASP A 63 -3.07 13.01 8.07
N ASP A 64 -2.94 13.01 9.40
CA ASP A 64 -1.79 13.54 10.13
C ASP A 64 -0.76 12.47 10.52
N ALA A 65 -0.93 11.23 10.07
CA ALA A 65 -0.10 10.09 10.45
C ALA A 65 0.67 9.51 9.27
N MET A 66 1.94 9.18 9.53
CA MET A 66 2.76 8.34 8.67
C MET A 66 3.37 7.23 9.50
N PHE A 67 3.28 5.99 9.03
CA PHE A 67 3.90 4.84 9.67
C PHE A 67 4.97 4.27 8.77
N VAL A 68 6.18 4.09 9.30
CA VAL A 68 7.30 3.52 8.54
C VAL A 68 7.92 2.38 9.30
N GLY A 69 7.97 1.22 8.66
CA GLY A 69 8.77 0.07 9.09
C GLY A 69 10.00 -0.05 8.22
N ALA A 70 11.18 -0.05 8.81
CA ALA A 70 12.43 -0.24 8.07
C ALA A 70 13.14 -1.51 8.54
N TYR A 71 13.37 -2.44 7.62
CA TYR A 71 13.93 -3.76 7.89
C TYR A 71 15.08 -4.07 6.90
N PRO A 72 15.96 -5.04 7.21
CA PRO A 72 17.09 -5.37 6.32
C PRO A 72 16.67 -5.63 4.87
N GLY A 73 15.58 -6.38 4.65
CA GLY A 73 15.11 -6.74 3.31
C GLY A 73 14.05 -5.81 2.72
N GLY A 74 13.49 -4.86 3.48
CA GLY A 74 12.45 -4.01 2.94
C GLY A 74 11.99 -2.87 3.83
N VAL A 75 11.10 -2.06 3.28
CA VAL A 75 10.44 -0.92 3.91
C VAL A 75 8.93 -1.04 3.72
N LEU A 76 8.19 -0.72 4.77
CA LEU A 76 6.74 -0.52 4.75
C LEU A 76 6.46 0.95 5.03
N VAL A 77 5.57 1.56 4.25
CA VAL A 77 5.10 2.94 4.48
C VAL A 77 3.59 2.98 4.40
N CYS A 78 2.93 3.39 5.47
CA CYS A 78 1.49 3.66 5.48
C CYS A 78 1.26 5.17 5.63
N HIS A 79 0.54 5.76 4.69
CA HIS A 79 0.15 7.18 4.69
C HIS A 79 -1.08 7.35 3.80
N ALA A 80 -2.04 8.20 4.20
CA ALA A 80 -3.35 8.32 3.56
C ALA A 80 -3.24 8.50 2.02
N ASP A 81 -2.37 9.40 1.57
CA ASP A 81 -2.24 9.73 0.15
C ASP A 81 -1.31 8.82 -0.67
N LEU A 82 -0.45 8.03 -0.02
CA LEU A 82 0.76 7.54 -0.68
C LEU A 82 0.47 6.39 -1.67
N ALA A 83 -0.32 5.41 -1.25
CA ALA A 83 -0.68 4.29 -2.11
C ALA A 83 -1.48 4.76 -3.33
N GLY A 84 -2.49 5.62 -3.10
CA GLY A 84 -3.30 6.20 -4.16
C GLY A 84 -2.46 6.97 -5.19
N ALA A 85 -1.47 7.75 -4.73
CA ALA A 85 -0.58 8.49 -5.62
C ALA A 85 0.32 7.59 -6.49
N LEU A 86 0.70 6.40 -6.00
CA LEU A 86 1.41 5.40 -6.81
C LEU A 86 0.48 4.63 -7.74
N ILE A 87 -0.78 4.40 -7.38
CA ILE A 87 -1.73 3.70 -8.25
C ILE A 87 -2.19 4.62 -9.40
N HIS A 88 -2.72 5.80 -9.07
CA HIS A 88 -3.35 6.72 -10.03
C HIS A 88 -2.43 7.82 -10.57
N GLY A 89 -1.26 8.01 -9.96
CA GLY A 89 -0.34 9.09 -10.30
C GLY A 89 -0.42 10.29 -9.37
N ASN A 90 0.54 11.20 -9.52
CA ASN A 90 0.89 12.23 -8.54
C ASN A 90 -0.15 13.37 -8.41
N ALA A 91 -1.27 13.31 -9.12
CA ALA A 91 -2.29 14.37 -9.12
C ALA A 91 -2.93 14.52 -7.74
N TRP A 92 -3.21 13.40 -7.06
CA TRP A 92 -3.88 13.41 -5.74
C TRP A 92 -2.97 13.95 -4.62
N SER A 93 -1.71 13.52 -4.59
CA SER A 93 -0.75 13.95 -3.56
C SER A 93 -0.44 15.45 -3.58
N ARG A 94 -0.54 16.09 -4.76
CA ARG A 94 -0.32 17.54 -4.91
C ARG A 94 -1.45 18.37 -4.28
N VAL A 95 -2.65 17.81 -4.17
CA VAL A 95 -3.81 18.51 -3.59
C VAL A 95 -3.62 18.70 -2.09
N ASN A 96 -3.10 17.69 -1.39
CA ASN A 96 -3.00 17.71 0.07
C ASN A 96 -1.65 18.24 0.60
N GLY A 97 -0.65 18.42 -0.28
CA GLY A 97 0.68 18.95 0.08
C GLY A 97 1.45 18.12 1.11
N SER A 98 0.99 16.90 1.39
CA SER A 98 1.51 16.00 2.43
C SER A 98 2.84 15.34 2.03
N LEU A 99 3.06 15.15 0.72
CA LEU A 99 4.22 14.47 0.16
C LEU A 99 5.12 15.44 -0.63
N ARG A 100 6.44 15.22 -0.60
CA ARG A 100 7.42 15.97 -1.40
C ARG A 100 7.27 15.65 -2.89
N GLY A 101 7.63 16.61 -3.75
CA GLY A 101 7.47 16.50 -5.21
C GLY A 101 8.19 15.34 -5.93
N GLY A 102 9.05 14.57 -5.24
CA GLY A 102 9.77 13.41 -5.76
C GLY A 102 9.56 12.11 -4.97
N PHE A 103 8.49 12.01 -4.17
CA PHE A 103 8.24 10.85 -3.30
C PHE A 103 8.26 9.51 -4.05
N ARG A 104 7.81 9.50 -5.31
CA ARG A 104 7.77 8.30 -6.14
C ARG A 104 9.17 7.83 -6.47
N GLU A 105 10.01 8.73 -6.96
CA GLU A 105 11.39 8.45 -7.32
C GLU A 105 12.17 7.98 -6.08
N THR A 106 11.93 8.60 -4.92
CA THR A 106 12.48 8.17 -3.63
C THR A 106 12.11 6.72 -3.32
N LEU A 107 10.82 6.35 -3.36
CA LEU A 107 10.39 4.99 -3.05
C LEU A 107 10.95 3.94 -4.01
N LEU A 108 10.97 4.24 -5.31
CA LEU A 108 11.51 3.33 -6.32
C LEU A 108 13.03 3.19 -6.22
N ALA A 109 13.74 4.20 -5.68
CA ALA A 109 15.18 4.18 -5.47
C ALA A 109 15.60 3.41 -4.20
N LEU A 110 14.69 3.12 -3.27
CA LEU A 110 15.02 2.37 -2.05
C LEU A 110 15.57 0.97 -2.36
N TYR A 111 15.00 0.31 -3.37
CA TYR A 111 15.39 -1.03 -3.82
C TYR A 111 15.40 -1.10 -5.36
N PRO A 112 16.46 -0.59 -6.03
CA PRO A 112 16.47 -0.42 -7.49
C PRO A 112 16.33 -1.73 -8.28
N ALA A 113 16.85 -2.84 -7.75
CA ALA A 113 16.72 -4.18 -8.32
C ALA A 113 15.54 -4.98 -7.72
N GLY A 114 14.85 -4.38 -6.75
CA GLY A 114 13.77 -5.02 -6.01
C GLY A 114 12.40 -4.70 -6.58
N GLU A 115 11.39 -4.78 -5.73
CA GLU A 115 10.00 -4.49 -6.06
C GLU A 115 9.37 -3.49 -5.11
N VAL A 116 8.48 -2.67 -5.68
CA VAL A 116 7.62 -1.77 -4.92
C VAL A 116 6.17 -2.09 -5.25
N MET A 117 5.32 -2.26 -4.25
CA MET A 117 3.89 -2.44 -4.41
C MET A 117 3.12 -1.47 -3.54
N ALA A 118 2.28 -0.66 -4.17
CA ALA A 118 1.28 0.17 -3.50
C ALA A 118 -0.05 -0.57 -3.50
N MET A 119 -0.77 -0.54 -2.37
CA MET A 119 -2.08 -1.16 -2.21
C MET A 119 -3.01 -0.20 -1.46
N ALA A 120 -4.26 -0.13 -1.92
CA ALA A 120 -5.31 0.68 -1.31
C ALA A 120 -6.63 -0.09 -1.25
N LEU A 121 -7.30 -0.02 -0.10
CA LEU A 121 -8.71 -0.36 0.09
C LEU A 121 -9.34 0.78 0.88
N HIS A 122 -10.52 1.26 0.47
CA HIS A 122 -11.25 2.32 1.16
C HIS A 122 -12.74 1.99 1.17
N CYS A 123 -13.28 1.67 2.35
CA CYS A 123 -14.64 1.18 2.48
C CYS A 123 -15.72 2.22 2.10
N VAL A 124 -15.53 3.50 2.42
CA VAL A 124 -16.51 4.57 2.07
C VAL A 124 -16.61 4.79 0.56
N ALA A 125 -15.48 5.06 -0.10
CA ALA A 125 -15.43 5.26 -1.55
C ALA A 125 -15.56 3.95 -2.35
N GLN A 126 -15.59 2.80 -1.67
CA GLN A 126 -15.47 1.47 -2.27
C GLN A 126 -14.27 1.38 -3.24
N LEU A 127 -13.20 2.14 -2.95
CA LEU A 127 -11.99 2.20 -3.75
C LEU A 127 -11.11 0.99 -3.43
N TRP A 128 -10.58 0.36 -4.45
CA TRP A 128 -9.65 -0.73 -4.33
C TRP A 128 -8.60 -0.65 -5.43
N GLY A 129 -7.40 -1.11 -5.13
CA GLY A 129 -6.41 -1.29 -6.17
C GLY A 129 -5.02 -1.53 -5.64
N PHE A 130 -4.15 -1.89 -6.58
CA PHE A 130 -2.73 -1.99 -6.33
C PHE A 130 -1.93 -1.66 -7.60
N SER A 131 -0.67 -1.31 -7.39
CA SER A 131 0.29 -1.07 -8.46
C SER A 131 1.63 -1.65 -8.06
N THR A 132 2.20 -2.49 -8.92
CA THR A 132 3.48 -3.16 -8.71
C THR A 132 4.51 -2.62 -9.67
N TYR A 133 5.71 -2.40 -9.15
CA TYR A 133 6.87 -1.88 -9.84
C TYR A 133 8.05 -2.82 -9.66
N ARG A 134 8.85 -2.97 -10.71
CA ARG A 134 10.15 -3.65 -10.70
C ARG A 134 11.11 -2.85 -11.56
N GLU A 135 12.35 -2.67 -11.11
CA GLU A 135 13.36 -1.84 -11.82
C GLU A 135 12.83 -0.44 -12.18
N SER A 136 12.14 0.20 -11.24
CA SER A 136 11.47 1.50 -11.40
C SER A 136 10.40 1.58 -12.49
N ARG A 137 10.01 0.44 -13.09
CA ARG A 137 8.96 0.34 -14.11
C ARG A 137 7.73 -0.30 -13.51
N ARG A 138 6.56 0.26 -13.83
CA ARG A 138 5.26 -0.31 -13.45
C ARG A 138 5.02 -1.57 -14.29
N ILE A 139 4.83 -2.71 -13.64
CA ILE A 139 4.61 -4.01 -14.29
C ILE A 139 3.15 -4.48 -14.23
N ARG A 140 2.40 -4.02 -13.22
CA ARG A 140 0.98 -4.33 -13.04
C ARG A 140 0.28 -3.18 -12.34
N THR A 141 -0.91 -2.82 -12.79
CA THR A 141 -1.84 -1.98 -12.02
C THR A 141 -3.25 -2.47 -12.26
N VAL A 142 -4.00 -2.63 -11.16
CA VAL A 142 -5.45 -2.87 -11.19
C VAL A 142 -6.10 -1.99 -10.17
N ALA A 143 -7.12 -1.25 -10.54
CA ALA A 143 -7.88 -0.44 -9.59
C ALA A 143 -9.30 -0.15 -10.08
N GLY A 144 -10.20 -0.01 -9.12
CA GLY A 144 -11.58 0.35 -9.34
C GLY A 144 -12.22 1.01 -8.13
N SER A 145 -13.42 1.54 -8.32
CA SER A 145 -14.25 2.14 -7.26
C SER A 145 -15.69 1.65 -7.39
N GLY A 146 -16.52 1.93 -6.37
CA GLY A 146 -17.96 1.67 -6.47
C GLY A 146 -18.68 2.56 -7.48
N GLU A 147 -18.13 3.74 -7.77
CA GLU A 147 -18.73 4.74 -8.67
C GLU A 147 -18.31 4.53 -10.13
N ASP A 148 -17.02 4.25 -10.37
CA ASP A 148 -16.44 4.19 -11.72
C ASP A 148 -16.25 2.75 -12.21
N GLY A 149 -16.51 1.75 -11.37
CA GLY A 149 -16.16 0.36 -11.66
C GLY A 149 -14.65 0.19 -11.83
N LEU A 150 -14.23 -0.69 -12.74
CA LEU A 150 -12.81 -0.89 -13.08
C LEU A 150 -12.31 0.25 -13.97
N PHE A 151 -11.37 1.07 -13.50
CA PHE A 151 -10.82 2.20 -14.26
C PHE A 151 -9.32 2.06 -14.57
N ALA A 152 -8.63 1.07 -14.01
CA ALA A 152 -7.25 0.76 -14.36
C ALA A 152 -7.05 -0.76 -14.44
N ASP A 153 -6.53 -1.24 -15.58
CA ASP A 153 -6.12 -2.64 -15.79
C ASP A 153 -4.96 -2.66 -16.79
N HIS A 154 -3.74 -2.71 -16.28
CA HIS A 154 -2.52 -2.62 -17.07
C HIS A 154 -1.51 -3.68 -16.66
N GLY A 155 -0.77 -4.23 -17.64
CA GLY A 155 0.21 -5.29 -17.42
C GLY A 155 -0.40 -6.68 -17.34
N ALA A 156 0.45 -7.71 -17.30
CA ALA A 156 0.01 -9.10 -17.18
C ALA A 156 -0.36 -9.41 -15.71
N PRO A 157 -1.46 -10.16 -15.45
CA PRO A 157 -1.82 -10.57 -14.09
C PRO A 157 -0.65 -11.23 -13.34
N LEU A 158 -0.50 -10.87 -12.08
CA LEU A 158 0.42 -11.50 -11.15
C LEU A 158 -0.02 -12.94 -10.87
N ALA A 159 0.92 -13.80 -10.48
CA ALA A 159 0.63 -15.20 -10.16
C ALA A 159 -0.42 -15.32 -9.03
N GLU A 160 -0.39 -14.38 -8.09
CA GLU A 160 -1.29 -14.28 -6.95
C GLU A 160 -2.72 -13.89 -7.38
N GLU A 161 -2.90 -13.17 -8.49
CA GLU A 161 -4.22 -12.80 -9.01
C GLU A 161 -4.94 -13.98 -9.70
N ILE A 162 -4.19 -14.88 -10.35
CA ILE A 162 -4.72 -15.92 -11.25
C ILE A 162 -5.83 -16.77 -10.60
N PRO A 163 -5.68 -17.28 -9.36
CA PRO A 163 -6.73 -18.08 -8.73
C PRO A 163 -8.03 -17.30 -8.49
N VAL A 164 -7.91 -16.00 -8.19
CA VAL A 164 -9.07 -15.12 -8.01
C VAL A 164 -9.74 -14.86 -9.35
N LEU A 165 -8.96 -14.50 -10.38
CA LEU A 165 -9.46 -14.21 -11.72
C LEU A 165 -10.11 -15.42 -12.41
N ALA A 166 -9.69 -16.64 -12.09
CA ALA A 166 -10.32 -17.86 -12.61
C ALA A 166 -11.81 -17.99 -12.22
N HIS A 167 -12.25 -17.26 -11.20
CA HIS A 167 -13.62 -17.30 -10.68
C HIS A 167 -14.34 -15.96 -10.81
N VAL A 168 -13.71 -14.96 -11.42
CA VAL A 168 -14.23 -13.60 -11.55
C VAL A 168 -14.32 -13.23 -13.04
N THR A 169 -15.53 -12.84 -13.49
CA THR A 169 -15.71 -12.26 -14.82
C THR A 169 -15.42 -10.76 -14.79
N PRO A 170 -15.06 -10.12 -15.91
CA PRO A 170 -14.89 -8.66 -15.96
C PRO A 170 -16.10 -7.90 -15.40
N ALA A 171 -17.32 -8.35 -15.75
CA ALA A 171 -18.57 -7.78 -15.24
C ALA A 171 -18.76 -7.92 -13.71
N LEU A 172 -18.06 -8.84 -13.05
CA LEU A 172 -18.05 -8.93 -11.60
C LEU A 172 -17.13 -7.89 -10.97
N LEU A 173 -16.03 -7.50 -11.63
CA LEU A 173 -15.10 -6.46 -11.15
C LEU A 173 -15.68 -5.05 -11.23
N GLU A 174 -16.71 -4.85 -12.04
CA GLU A 174 -17.47 -3.59 -12.10
C GLU A 174 -18.41 -3.39 -10.90
N ARG A 175 -18.57 -4.40 -10.04
CA ARG A 175 -19.42 -4.28 -8.84
C ARG A 175 -18.68 -3.58 -7.69
N PRO A 176 -19.39 -2.85 -6.83
CA PRO A 176 -18.82 -2.34 -5.58
C PRO A 176 -18.14 -3.44 -4.77
N ALA A 177 -17.00 -3.13 -4.16
CA ALA A 177 -16.15 -4.05 -3.37
C ALA A 177 -15.55 -5.26 -4.12
N ALA A 178 -15.79 -5.43 -5.42
CA ALA A 178 -15.41 -6.67 -6.11
C ALA A 178 -13.90 -6.94 -6.14
N GLY A 179 -13.08 -5.89 -6.13
CA GLY A 179 -11.63 -6.02 -6.16
C GLY A 179 -10.96 -6.17 -4.79
N GLU A 180 -11.70 -6.24 -3.68
CA GLU A 180 -11.12 -6.52 -2.36
C GLU A 180 -10.30 -7.82 -2.39
N ALA A 181 -10.87 -8.89 -2.96
CA ALA A 181 -10.20 -10.19 -3.08
C ALA A 181 -8.92 -10.13 -3.94
N LEU A 182 -8.88 -9.24 -4.95
CA LEU A 182 -7.69 -9.05 -5.78
C LEU A 182 -6.56 -8.37 -5.00
N VAL A 183 -6.86 -7.31 -4.24
CA VAL A 183 -5.86 -6.63 -3.42
C VAL A 183 -5.32 -7.55 -2.32
N LEU A 184 -6.22 -8.29 -1.65
CA LEU A 184 -5.84 -9.27 -0.64
C LEU A 184 -4.95 -10.38 -1.24
N ALA A 185 -5.29 -10.91 -2.41
CA ALA A 185 -4.45 -11.90 -3.07
C ALA A 185 -3.08 -11.32 -3.47
N ALA A 186 -3.05 -10.14 -4.10
CA ALA A 186 -1.82 -9.46 -4.51
C ALA A 186 -0.89 -9.18 -3.32
N SER A 187 -1.43 -8.89 -2.13
CA SER A 187 -0.62 -8.63 -0.92
C SER A 187 0.25 -9.83 -0.52
N ALA A 188 -0.16 -11.07 -0.84
CA ALA A 188 0.63 -12.27 -0.58
C ALA A 188 2.01 -12.24 -1.25
N ARG A 189 2.15 -11.49 -2.33
CA ARG A 189 3.43 -11.22 -2.99
C ARG A 189 4.45 -10.57 -2.07
N MET A 190 4.01 -9.68 -1.19
CA MET A 190 4.88 -8.91 -0.30
C MET A 190 5.10 -9.63 1.02
N PHE A 191 4.07 -10.30 1.54
CA PHE A 191 4.10 -10.86 2.89
C PHE A 191 4.25 -12.38 2.96
N GLY A 192 4.21 -13.08 1.82
CA GLY A 192 4.20 -14.55 1.76
C GLY A 192 2.84 -15.19 2.06
N ASP A 193 1.90 -14.43 2.63
CA ASP A 193 0.48 -14.76 2.76
C ASP A 193 -0.35 -13.48 2.68
N SER A 194 -1.66 -13.60 2.53
CA SER A 194 -2.54 -12.43 2.43
C SER A 194 -2.50 -11.58 3.70
N ILE A 195 -2.47 -10.25 3.53
CA ILE A 195 -2.28 -9.29 4.61
C ILE A 195 -3.38 -9.36 5.68
N ASP A 196 -4.58 -9.83 5.33
CA ASP A 196 -5.68 -10.02 6.26
C ASP A 196 -5.41 -11.13 7.30
N ARG A 197 -4.59 -12.11 6.93
CA ARG A 197 -4.16 -13.20 7.83
C ARG A 197 -3.06 -12.78 8.79
N LEU A 198 -2.50 -11.59 8.63
CA LEU A 198 -1.52 -11.00 9.54
C LEU A 198 -2.17 -10.21 10.69
N ALA A 199 -3.50 -10.28 10.84
CA ALA A 199 -4.20 -9.59 11.91
C ALA A 199 -3.66 -10.01 13.30
N GLY A 200 -3.13 -9.03 14.04
CA GLY A 200 -2.51 -9.26 15.36
C GLY A 200 -1.12 -9.90 15.32
N THR A 201 -0.60 -10.28 14.15
CA THR A 201 0.72 -10.88 13.95
C THR A 201 1.42 -10.21 12.78
N GLY A 202 2.35 -9.30 13.05
CA GLY A 202 3.02 -8.56 11.99
C GLY A 202 4.16 -7.73 12.53
N PRO A 203 4.93 -7.09 11.64
CA PRO A 203 6.04 -6.28 12.06
C PRO A 203 5.55 -5.00 12.76
N THR A 204 6.41 -4.45 13.60
CA THR A 204 6.21 -3.15 14.25
C THR A 204 6.71 -2.03 13.35
N LEU A 205 6.00 -0.90 13.28
CA LEU A 205 6.35 0.28 12.49
C LEU A 205 6.49 1.49 13.42
N SER A 206 7.41 2.39 13.10
CA SER A 206 7.50 3.71 13.71
C SER A 206 6.32 4.58 13.28
N HIS A 207 5.66 5.19 14.25
CA HIS A 207 4.57 6.13 14.05
C HIS A 207 5.11 7.56 14.09
N PHE A 208 4.77 8.33 13.08
CA PHE A 208 5.09 9.74 12.97
C PHE A 208 3.82 10.55 12.85
N ARG A 209 3.72 11.64 13.62
CA ARG A 209 2.61 12.59 13.55
C ARG A 209 3.06 13.93 13.02
N ARG A 210 2.27 14.49 12.12
CA ARG A 210 2.45 15.84 11.60
C ARG A 210 2.13 16.85 12.70
N HIS A 211 3.00 17.82 12.89
CA HIS A 211 2.74 18.96 13.74
C HIS A 211 1.65 19.81 13.07
N SER A 212 0.54 20.04 13.78
CA SER A 212 -0.41 21.08 13.36
C SER A 212 0.35 22.42 13.38
N ALA A 213 0.30 23.17 12.28
CA ALA A 213 0.72 24.57 12.34
C ALA A 213 -0.18 25.28 13.35
N ALA A 214 0.44 25.88 14.38
CA ALA A 214 -0.23 26.71 15.36
C ALA A 214 -0.74 28.02 14.72
#